data_AF-N9KCH6-F1
#
_entry.id   AF-N9KCH6-F1
#
_cell.length_a   1.000
_cell.length_b   1.000
_cell.length_c   1.000
_cell.angle_alpha   90.00
_cell.angle_beta   90.00
_cell.angle_gamma   90.00
#
_symmetry.space_group_name_H-M   'P 1'
#
loop_
_entity.id
_entity.type
_entity.pdbx_description
1 polymer ?
#
loop_
_entity_poly.entity_id
_entity_poly.type
_entity_poly.pdbx_seq_one_letter_code
_entity_poly.pdbx_strand_id
1 'polypeptide(L)' 'MDRAKQYLAAVDEIQQCYFVNGGVSFIIVISSNLSNFETLVRRHLAENNDVNIYRPLIILDRVKVSLDCCF' A
#
# COMPACT_ATOMS: atom_id res chain seq x y z
N MET A 1 15.67 -2.20 4.02
CA MET A 1 14.79 -1.65 2.96
C MET A 1 14.48 -2.69 1.88
N ASP A 2 15.46 -3.44 1.37
CA ASP A 2 15.19 -4.45 0.33
C ASP A 2 14.25 -5.57 0.78
N ARG A 3 14.37 -6.02 2.04
CA ARG A 3 13.42 -6.98 2.63
C ARG A 3 11.97 -6.50 2.56
N ALA A 4 11.72 -5.22 2.89
CA ALA A 4 10.38 -4.65 2.84
C ALA A 4 9.86 -4.54 1.40
N LYS A 5 10.71 -4.17 0.43
CA LYS A 5 10.36 -4.16 -0.99
C LYS A 5 9.95 -5.55 -1.47
N GLN A 6 10.75 -6.56 -1.16
CA GLN A 6 10.50 -7.95 -1.53
C GLN A 6 9.23 -8.48 -0.89
N TYR A 7 9.04 -8.21 0.40
CA TYR A 7 7.84 -8.62 1.13
C TYR A 7 6.58 -8.01 0.52
N LEU A 8 6.52 -6.68 0.39
CA LEU A 8 5.33 -5.98 -0.11
C LEU A 8 5.02 -6.32 -1.57
N ALA A 9 6.03 -6.58 -2.40
CA ALA A 9 5.83 -7.00 -3.79
C ALA A 9 5.23 -8.41 -3.92
N ALA A 10 5.34 -9.24 -2.87
CA ALA A 10 4.82 -10.61 -2.84
C ALA A 10 3.43 -10.72 -2.18
N VAL A 11 2.84 -9.60 -1.74
CA VAL A 11 1.48 -9.59 -1.15
C VAL A 11 0.46 -9.41 -2.26
N ASP A 12 -0.33 -10.45 -2.54
CA ASP A 12 -1.31 -10.46 -3.63
C ASP A 12 -2.39 -9.39 -3.49
N GLU A 13 -2.72 -9.00 -2.25
CA GLU A 13 -3.72 -7.96 -1.98
C GLU A 13 -3.23 -6.54 -2.31
N ILE A 14 -1.91 -6.34 -2.46
CA ILE A 14 -1.32 -5.06 -2.86
C ILE A 14 -1.35 -4.95 -4.38
N GLN A 15 -2.20 -4.04 -4.87
CA GLN A 15 -2.33 -3.77 -6.29
C GLN A 15 -1.18 -2.90 -6.82
N GLN A 16 -0.73 -1.93 -6.04
CA GLN A 16 0.37 -1.03 -6.40
C GLN A 16 1.24 -0.75 -5.18
N CYS A 17 2.56 -0.68 -5.38
CA CYS A 17 3.52 -0.37 -4.33
C CYS A 17 4.61 0.56 -4.89
N TYR A 18 4.74 1.74 -4.31
CA TYR A 18 5.72 2.74 -4.72
C TYR A 18 6.69 3.00 -3.57
N PHE A 19 7.99 2.83 -3.84
CA PHE A 19 9.05 3.31 -2.96
C PHE A 19 9.32 4.79 -3.26
N VAL A 20 9.11 5.65 -2.27
CA VAL A 20 9.08 7.11 -2.47
C VAL A 20 9.98 7.84 -1.48
N ASN A 21 10.32 9.09 -1.80
CA ASN A 21 10.89 10.06 -0.86
C ASN A 21 9.85 11.13 -0.56
N GLY A 22 9.82 11.65 0.68
CA GLY A 22 8.90 12.74 1.07
C GLY A 22 8.05 12.47 2.31
N GLY A 23 8.61 11.83 3.35
CA GLY A 23 7.95 11.67 4.65
C GLY A 23 7.36 10.29 4.94
N VAL A 24 7.21 9.45 3.92
CA VAL A 24 6.95 8.01 4.05
C VAL A 24 7.89 7.25 3.11
N SER A 25 8.22 6.00 3.44
CA SER A 25 9.06 5.18 2.57
C SER A 25 8.27 4.48 1.47
N PHE A 26 7.01 4.17 1.73
CA PHE A 26 6.16 3.42 0.81
C PHE A 26 4.76 4.01 0.73
N ILE A 27 4.19 3.99 -0.47
CA ILE A 27 2.76 4.16 -0.72
C ILE A 27 2.26 2.85 -1.32
N ILE A 28 1.27 2.23 -0.68
CA ILE A 28 0.63 1.01 -1.17
C ILE A 28 -0.83 1.29 -1.50
N VAL A 29 -1.28 0.77 -2.64
CA VAL A 29 -2.69 0.76 -3.04
C VAL A 29 -3.14 -0.69 -3.00
N ILE A 30 -4.20 -0.95 -2.27
CA ILE A 30 -4.76 -2.29 -2.08
C ILE A 30 -6.08 -2.42 -2.84
N SER A 31 -6.36 -3.61 -3.35
CA SER A 31 -7.65 -3.91 -3.99
C SER A 31 -8.51 -4.74 -3.04
N SER A 32 -9.19 -4.08 -2.10
CA SER A 32 -10.03 -4.79 -1.13
C SER A 32 -11.29 -4.04 -0.74
N ASN A 33 -12.31 -4.79 -0.32
CA ASN A 33 -13.42 -4.26 0.46
C ASN A 33 -12.96 -3.90 1.89
N LEU A 34 -13.79 -3.16 2.62
CA LEU A 34 -13.44 -2.65 3.96
C LEU A 34 -13.15 -3.79 4.96
N SER A 35 -13.85 -4.92 4.83
CA SER A 35 -13.66 -6.09 5.69
C SER A 35 -12.27 -6.72 5.53
N ASN A 36 -11.76 -6.81 4.30
CA ASN A 36 -10.40 -7.30 4.05
C ASN A 36 -9.32 -6.28 4.46
N PHE A 37 -9.64 -4.99 4.43
CA PHE A 37 -8.69 -3.93 4.76
C PHE A 37 -8.16 -4.06 6.21
N GLU A 38 -9.02 -4.26 7.20
CA GLU A 38 -8.58 -4.40 8.60
C GLU A 38 -7.63 -5.60 8.80
N THR A 39 -7.96 -6.72 8.18
CA THR A 39 -7.16 -7.95 8.24
C THR A 39 -5.79 -7.74 7.59
N LEU A 40 -5.77 -7.07 6.43
CA LEU A 40 -4.53 -6.74 5.72
C LEU A 40 -3.65 -5.81 6.54
N VAL A 41 -4.21 -4.72 7.08
CA VAL A 41 -3.47 -3.77 7.92
C VAL A 41 -2.86 -4.48 9.12
N ARG A 42 -3.65 -5.32 9.80
CA ARG A 42 -3.14 -6.06 10.95
C ARG A 42 -1.98 -6.97 10.56
N ARG A 43 -2.17 -7.81 9.54
CA ARG A 43 -1.21 -8.85 9.13
C ARG A 43 0.07 -8.29 8.51
N HIS A 44 -0.04 -7.28 7.65
CA HIS A 44 1.08 -6.81 6.83
C HIS A 44 1.74 -5.53 7.35
N LEU A 45 1.03 -4.74 8.17
CA LEU A 45 1.53 -3.46 8.70
C LEU A 45 1.72 -3.49 10.21
N ALA A 46 0.68 -3.80 10.99
CA ALA A 46 0.76 -3.72 12.44
C ALA A 46 1.67 -4.79 13.06
N GLU A 47 1.66 -6.00 12.52
CA GLU A 47 2.48 -7.13 12.99
C GLU A 47 3.85 -7.19 12.28
N ASN A 48 4.17 -6.22 11.42
CA ASN A 48 5.40 -6.18 10.65
C ASN A 48 6.46 -5.29 11.30
N ASN A 49 7.53 -5.90 11.81
CA ASN A 49 8.64 -5.18 12.47
C ASN A 49 9.41 -4.21 11.54
N ASP A 50 9.24 -4.31 10.22
CA ASP A 50 9.80 -3.32 9.28
C ASP A 50 8.98 -2.04 9.18
N VAL A 51 7.79 -2.00 9.79
CA VAL A 51 6.85 -0.87 9.73
C VAL A 51 6.87 -0.13 11.07
N ASN A 52 7.35 1.11 11.03
CA ASN A 52 7.37 1.97 12.22
C ASN A 52 6.03 2.70 12.42
N ILE A 53 5.51 3.30 11.34
CA ILE A 53 4.25 4.05 11.34
C ILE A 53 3.54 3.77 10.02
N TYR A 54 2.23 3.58 10.06
CA TYR A 54 1.38 3.51 8.88
C TYR A 54 0.20 4.47 9.01
N ARG A 55 -0.25 5.01 7.88
CA ARG A 55 -1.39 5.93 7.81
C ARG A 55 -2.35 5.43 6.73
N PRO A 56 -3.45 4.77 7.11
CA PRO A 56 -4.43 4.35 6.13
C PRO A 56 -5.20 5.55 5.58
N LEU A 57 -5.46 5.53 4.28
CA LEU A 57 -6.26 6.53 3.57
C LEU A 57 -7.39 5.81 2.85
N ILE A 58 -8.63 6.25 3.06
CA ILE A 58 -9.80 5.68 2.41
C ILE A 58 -10.14 6.53 1.19
N ILE A 59 -10.20 5.88 0.02
CA ILE A 59 -10.60 6.54 -1.22
C ILE A 59 -12.10 6.79 -1.15
N LEU A 60 -12.50 8.06 -1.07
CA LEU A 60 -13.91 8.45 -1.05
C LEU A 60 -14.50 8.52 -2.46
N ASP A 61 -13.74 9.07 -3.41
CA ASP A 61 -14.13 9.19 -4.81
C ASP A 61 -12.92 9.06 -5.75
N ARG A 62 -13.12 8.45 -6.91
CA ARG A 62 -12.09 8.20 -7.92
C ARG A 62 -12.26 9.19 -9.08
N VAL A 63 -11.48 10.28 -9.04
CA VAL A 63 -11.55 11.33 -10.07
C VAL A 63 -10.79 10.97 -11.35
N LYS A 64 -9.60 10.37 -11.23
CA LYS A 64 -8.79 9.89 -12.38
C LYS A 64 -8.01 8.65 -11.98
N VAL A 65 -8.16 7.57 -12.75
CA VAL A 65 -7.46 6.30 -12.53
C VAL A 65 -7.03 5.74 -13.89
N SER A 66 -5.73 5.79 -14.17
CA SER A 66 -5.09 5.17 -15.34
C SER A 66 -3.58 5.19 -15.10
N LEU A 67 -2.85 4.25 -15.71
CA LEU A 67 -1.39 4.26 -15.78
C LEU A 67 -0.87 4.91 -17.07
N ASP A 68 -1.79 5.29 -17.96
CA ASP A 68 -1.48 5.84 -19.27
C ASP A 68 -1.31 7.36 -19.19
N CYS A 69 -0.35 7.86 -19.95
CA CYS A 69 -0.23 9.28 -20.26
C CYS A 69 -0.61 9.48 -21.72
N CYS A 70 -1.63 10.30 -22.00
CA CYS A 70 -1.77 10.88 -23.34
C CYS A 70 -0.61 11.86 -23.52
N PHE A 71 0.29 11.55 -24.44
CA PHE A 71 1.30 12.47 -24.96
C PHE A 71 0.83 13.05 -26.30
#